data_AF-A0A6A8MSF3-F1
#
_entry.id   AF-A0A6A8MSF3-F1
#
_cell.length_a   1.000
_cell.length_b   1.000
_cell.length_c   1.000
_cell.angle_alpha   90.00
_cell.angle_beta   90.00
_cell.angle_gamma   90.00
#
_symmetry.space_group_name_H-M   'P 1'
#
loop_
_entity.id
_entity.type
_entity.pdbx_description
1 polymer ?
#
loop_
_entity_poly.entity_id
_entity_poly.type
_entity_poly.pdbx_seq_one_letter_code
_entity_poly.pdbx_strand_id
1 'polypeptide(L)'
;MLVLPPPELGPVVIGSIKGSTGEAGLSEIQHAMVSTVARNLFSQDDIEDVAVCSPEKAAAAISDPQIARQVVQGMIALAMLEPRRDTNGDLFLGADQRISDAQVERIVSYADAFGVDVPQIKTFQAIADEDTKRMYFDFFWRSNLRQLAISDIKDQGLRNFVKGMASMRGHGTDDKVADKFRRLEDLPDGTWGKQLVNMYHEWGWDYPGEEHGAPEVTSTHDWVHVISGYPPTAVGELQVNTFMHTCSPNPNSFGLMMLALGLYGVGGITLPTGSFTSQGGELAREDIGELFVESAMRSRGAGVDLLEGVDHWGQAHIPVEELRHQYNIAPKTHDIGEPDPGVVA
;
A
#
# COMPACT_ATOMS: atom_id res chain seq x y z
N MET A 1 -5.41 -11.73 4.45
CA MET A 1 -4.01 -12.09 4.75
C MET A 1 -3.44 -12.77 3.53
N LEU A 2 -2.16 -12.60 3.28
CA LEU A 2 -1.47 -13.22 2.17
C LEU A 2 -1.50 -14.75 2.28
N VAL A 3 -2.12 -15.40 1.31
CA VAL A 3 -2.08 -16.85 1.11
C VAL A 3 -1.03 -17.14 0.04
N LEU A 4 0.02 -17.89 0.40
CA LEU A 4 1.01 -18.30 -0.59
C LEU A 4 0.38 -19.35 -1.52
N PRO A 5 0.34 -19.09 -2.84
CA PRO A 5 -0.07 -20.11 -3.79
C PRO A 5 0.90 -21.30 -3.76
N PRO A 6 0.41 -22.52 -4.00
CA PRO A 6 1.28 -23.67 -4.23
C PRO A 6 2.27 -23.39 -5.38
N PRO A 7 3.55 -23.81 -5.27
CA PRO A 7 4.56 -23.55 -6.31
C PRO A 7 4.15 -24.00 -7.71
N GLU A 8 3.37 -25.08 -7.83
CA GLU A 8 2.85 -25.59 -9.11
C GLU A 8 1.92 -24.61 -9.84
N LEU A 9 1.35 -23.62 -9.14
CA LEU A 9 0.57 -22.55 -9.78
C LEU A 9 1.44 -21.46 -10.39
N GLY A 10 2.75 -21.45 -10.14
CA GLY A 10 3.69 -20.42 -10.62
C GLY A 10 3.54 -20.08 -12.10
N PRO A 11 3.63 -21.07 -13.01
CA PRO A 11 3.47 -20.82 -14.45
C PRO A 11 2.11 -20.22 -14.81
N VAL A 12 1.04 -20.61 -14.11
CA VAL A 12 -0.30 -20.06 -14.36
C VAL A 12 -0.39 -18.63 -13.86
N VAL A 13 0.07 -18.34 -12.63
CA VAL A 13 0.05 -17.00 -12.04
C VAL A 13 0.87 -16.03 -12.88
N ILE A 14 2.10 -16.40 -13.22
CA ILE A 14 3.00 -15.60 -14.07
C ILE A 14 2.39 -15.41 -15.46
N GLY A 15 1.86 -16.49 -16.06
CA GLY A 15 1.19 -16.42 -17.36
C GLY A 15 -0.05 -15.52 -17.36
N SER A 16 -0.81 -15.47 -16.27
CA SER A 16 -1.94 -14.56 -16.09
C SER A 16 -1.50 -13.12 -15.97
N ILE A 17 -0.42 -12.84 -15.22
CA ILE A 17 0.17 -11.51 -15.13
C ILE A 17 0.62 -11.03 -16.52
N LYS A 18 1.38 -11.83 -17.27
CA LYS A 18 1.77 -11.53 -18.67
C LYS A 18 0.52 -11.31 -19.55
N GLY A 19 -0.52 -12.11 -19.35
CA GLY A 19 -1.78 -11.95 -20.09
C GLY A 19 -2.53 -10.66 -19.78
N SER A 20 -2.41 -10.09 -18.57
CA SER A 20 -3.04 -8.82 -18.23
C SER A 20 -2.39 -7.62 -18.94
N THR A 21 -1.11 -7.70 -19.32
CA THR A 21 -0.42 -6.60 -19.99
C THR A 21 -0.71 -6.55 -21.49
N GLY A 22 -1.05 -7.68 -22.11
CA GLY A 22 -1.40 -7.77 -23.53
C GLY A 22 -0.16 -7.74 -24.45
N GLU A 23 -0.33 -7.30 -25.70
CA GLU A 23 0.76 -7.31 -26.69
C GLU A 23 1.96 -6.43 -26.30
N ALA A 24 1.75 -5.42 -25.45
CA ALA A 24 2.81 -4.56 -24.95
C ALA A 24 3.83 -5.32 -24.08
N GLY A 25 3.46 -6.45 -23.49
CA GLY A 25 4.33 -7.21 -22.60
C GLY A 25 4.56 -6.51 -21.26
N LEU A 26 5.53 -7.02 -20.49
CA LEU A 26 5.99 -6.40 -19.25
C LEU A 26 7.03 -5.35 -19.60
N SER A 27 7.01 -4.19 -18.92
CA SER A 27 8.15 -3.28 -18.93
C SER A 27 9.36 -3.89 -18.22
N GLU A 28 10.52 -3.23 -18.29
CA GLU A 28 11.73 -3.66 -17.58
C GLU A 28 11.52 -3.74 -16.06
N ILE A 29 10.86 -2.74 -15.46
CA ILE A 29 10.58 -2.72 -14.02
C ILE A 29 9.54 -3.78 -13.64
N GLN A 30 8.47 -3.91 -14.42
CA GLN A 30 7.46 -4.95 -14.18
C GLN A 30 8.05 -6.35 -14.35
N HIS A 31 8.96 -6.53 -15.31
CA HIS A 31 9.68 -7.78 -15.51
C HIS A 31 10.57 -8.10 -14.30
N ALA A 32 11.34 -7.12 -13.79
CA ALA A 32 12.15 -7.30 -12.59
C ALA A 32 11.30 -7.68 -11.36
N MET A 33 10.19 -6.97 -11.13
CA MET A 33 9.21 -7.26 -10.08
C MET A 33 8.67 -8.70 -10.19
N VAL A 34 8.17 -9.09 -11.37
CA VAL A 34 7.59 -10.42 -11.60
C VAL A 34 8.65 -11.52 -11.48
N SER A 35 9.87 -11.29 -11.96
CA SER A 35 10.98 -12.25 -11.86
C SER A 35 11.35 -12.52 -10.40
N THR A 36 11.43 -11.47 -9.57
CA THR A 36 11.74 -11.62 -8.15
C THR A 36 10.62 -12.35 -7.41
N VAL A 37 9.35 -12.04 -7.70
CA VAL A 37 8.21 -12.76 -7.14
C VAL A 37 8.19 -14.22 -7.59
N ALA A 38 8.46 -14.50 -8.87
CA ALA A 38 8.56 -15.84 -9.44
C ALA A 38 9.61 -16.70 -8.71
N ARG A 39 10.81 -16.15 -8.53
CA ARG A 39 11.92 -16.82 -7.87
C ARG A 39 11.60 -17.10 -6.39
N ASN A 40 11.12 -16.09 -5.66
CA ASN A 40 10.93 -16.19 -4.21
C ASN A 40 9.68 -16.97 -3.80
N LEU A 41 8.58 -16.87 -4.56
CA LEU A 41 7.32 -17.52 -4.17
C LEU A 41 7.08 -18.85 -4.87
N PHE A 42 7.64 -19.04 -6.08
CA PHE A 42 7.36 -20.21 -6.91
C PHE A 42 8.60 -21.04 -7.26
N SER A 43 9.80 -20.62 -6.84
CA SER A 43 11.07 -21.26 -7.26
C SER A 43 11.21 -21.32 -8.79
N GLN A 44 10.72 -20.28 -9.47
CA GLN A 44 10.76 -20.16 -10.92
C GLN A 44 11.78 -19.10 -11.33
N ASP A 45 12.91 -19.53 -11.90
CA ASP A 45 14.03 -18.65 -12.22
C ASP A 45 13.84 -17.85 -13.52
N ASP A 46 13.11 -18.41 -14.49
CA ASP A 46 12.85 -17.79 -15.78
C ASP A 46 11.34 -17.66 -16.05
N ILE A 47 10.92 -16.44 -16.37
CA ILE A 47 9.53 -16.09 -16.69
C ILE A 47 9.31 -15.86 -18.19
N GLU A 48 10.36 -15.83 -19.00
CA GLU A 48 10.27 -15.61 -20.45
C GLU A 48 9.58 -16.78 -21.14
N ASP A 49 9.98 -18.00 -20.79
CA ASP A 49 9.41 -19.24 -21.30
C ASP A 49 7.98 -19.52 -20.80
N VAL A 50 7.47 -18.74 -19.85
CA VAL A 50 6.09 -18.87 -19.37
C VAL A 50 5.13 -18.35 -20.43
N ALA A 51 4.35 -19.25 -21.00
CA ALA A 51 3.30 -18.90 -21.94
C ALA A 51 2.24 -18.01 -21.27
N VAL A 52 1.75 -17.02 -22.02
CA VAL A 52 0.58 -16.23 -21.64
C VAL A 52 -0.61 -17.16 -21.34
N CYS A 53 -1.27 -16.93 -20.21
CA CYS A 53 -2.46 -17.65 -19.81
C CYS A 53 -3.70 -16.83 -20.19
N SER A 54 -4.81 -17.46 -20.57
CA SER A 54 -6.09 -16.74 -20.74
C SER A 54 -6.85 -16.68 -19.42
N PRO A 55 -7.84 -15.77 -19.26
CA PRO A 55 -8.70 -15.74 -18.08
C PRO A 55 -9.36 -17.09 -17.76
N GLU A 56 -9.87 -17.81 -18.77
CA GLU A 56 -10.56 -19.09 -18.60
C GLU A 56 -9.59 -20.20 -18.15
N LYS A 57 -8.39 -20.23 -18.75
CA LYS A 57 -7.36 -21.20 -18.37
C LYS A 57 -6.85 -20.94 -16.95
N ALA A 58 -6.70 -19.67 -16.57
CA ALA A 58 -6.31 -19.28 -15.24
C ALA A 58 -7.36 -19.70 -14.20
N ALA A 59 -8.64 -19.41 -14.47
CA ALA A 59 -9.75 -19.78 -13.61
C ALA A 59 -9.92 -21.30 -13.46
N ALA A 60 -9.59 -22.08 -14.49
CA ALA A 60 -9.61 -23.54 -14.41
C ALA A 60 -8.52 -24.12 -13.49
N ALA A 61 -7.40 -23.41 -13.31
CA ALA A 61 -6.27 -23.87 -12.50
C ALA A 61 -6.27 -23.29 -11.07
N ILE A 62 -6.70 -22.03 -10.90
CA ILE A 62 -6.70 -21.33 -9.61
C ILE A 62 -8.12 -21.38 -9.04
N SER A 63 -8.40 -22.41 -8.25
CA SER A 63 -9.71 -22.61 -7.62
C SER A 63 -9.88 -21.89 -6.28
N ASP A 64 -8.79 -21.48 -5.64
CA ASP A 64 -8.85 -20.78 -4.35
C ASP A 64 -9.20 -19.30 -4.58
N PRO A 65 -10.34 -18.80 -4.04
CA PRO A 65 -10.80 -17.44 -4.28
C PRO A 65 -9.89 -16.37 -3.66
N GLN A 66 -9.15 -16.68 -2.59
CA GLN A 66 -8.20 -15.76 -1.98
C GLN A 66 -6.93 -15.64 -2.83
N ILE A 67 -6.43 -16.76 -3.38
CA ILE A 67 -5.33 -16.73 -4.35
C ILE A 67 -5.75 -15.98 -5.60
N ALA A 68 -6.92 -16.28 -6.17
CA ALA A 68 -7.44 -15.60 -7.36
C ALA A 68 -7.57 -14.08 -7.15
N ARG A 69 -8.09 -13.64 -5.99
CA ARG A 69 -8.13 -12.22 -5.61
C ARG A 69 -6.74 -11.60 -5.58
N GLN A 70 -5.77 -12.26 -4.95
CA GLN A 70 -4.40 -11.76 -4.86
C GLN A 70 -3.73 -11.66 -6.23
N VAL A 71 -4.03 -12.58 -7.16
CA VAL A 71 -3.54 -12.50 -8.54
C VAL A 71 -4.07 -11.25 -9.22
N VAL A 72 -5.37 -10.96 -9.11
CA VAL A 72 -5.99 -9.74 -9.66
C VAL A 72 -5.40 -8.47 -9.01
N GLN A 73 -5.20 -8.49 -7.68
CA GLN A 73 -4.54 -7.38 -6.97
C GLN A 73 -3.09 -7.18 -7.45
N GLY A 74 -2.35 -8.26 -7.70
CA GLY A 74 -1.01 -8.21 -8.28
C GLY A 74 -0.99 -7.61 -9.69
N MET A 75 -1.99 -7.95 -10.53
CA MET A 75 -2.14 -7.34 -11.86
C MET A 75 -2.38 -5.83 -11.77
N ILE A 76 -3.27 -5.39 -10.86
CA ILE A 76 -3.52 -3.96 -10.61
C ILE A 76 -2.25 -3.28 -10.10
N ALA A 77 -1.55 -3.88 -9.14
CA ALA A 77 -0.33 -3.32 -8.57
C ALA A 77 0.76 -3.13 -9.64
N LEU A 78 0.98 -4.12 -10.49
CA LEU A 78 1.93 -4.04 -11.61
C LEU A 78 1.53 -2.98 -12.63
N ALA A 79 0.23 -2.88 -12.96
CA ALA A 79 -0.27 -1.86 -13.88
C ALA A 79 -0.09 -0.43 -13.35
N MET A 80 0.05 -0.27 -12.03
CA MET A 80 0.22 1.02 -11.37
C MET A 80 1.66 1.29 -10.90
N LEU A 81 2.60 0.40 -11.20
CA LEU A 81 3.96 0.45 -10.64
C LEU A 81 4.79 1.62 -11.19
N GLU A 82 4.50 2.04 -12.42
CA GLU A 82 5.18 3.16 -13.08
C GLU A 82 4.20 3.97 -13.93
N PRO A 83 4.52 5.22 -14.25
CA PRO A 83 3.76 5.99 -15.20
C PRO A 83 3.89 5.36 -16.58
N ARG A 84 2.82 5.43 -17.37
CA ARG A 84 2.91 5.08 -18.78
C ARG A 84 3.93 5.98 -19.47
N ARG A 85 4.72 5.39 -20.37
CA ARG A 85 5.62 6.11 -21.28
C ARG A 85 5.03 6.14 -22.69
N ASP A 86 5.31 7.19 -23.43
CA ASP A 86 4.89 7.27 -24.84
C ASP A 86 5.75 6.35 -25.73
N THR A 87 5.47 6.33 -27.04
CA THR A 87 6.23 5.50 -28.00
C THR A 87 7.70 5.90 -28.15
N ASN A 88 8.10 7.07 -27.66
CA ASN A 88 9.48 7.56 -27.68
C ASN A 88 10.22 7.27 -26.37
N GLY A 89 9.54 6.68 -25.38
CA GLY A 89 10.09 6.37 -24.06
C GLY A 89 10.08 7.54 -23.08
N ASP A 90 9.47 8.67 -23.46
CA ASP A 90 9.32 9.84 -22.62
C ASP A 90 8.20 9.61 -21.59
N LEU A 91 8.39 10.15 -20.38
CA LEU A 91 7.34 10.15 -19.36
C LEU A 91 6.11 10.84 -19.94
N PHE A 92 4.98 10.16 -19.83
CA PHE A 92 3.72 10.72 -20.27
C PHE A 92 3.30 11.84 -19.31
N LEU A 93 3.71 13.08 -19.61
CA LEU A 93 3.40 14.30 -18.84
C LEU A 93 2.12 15.02 -19.32
N GLY A 94 1.39 14.43 -20.27
CA GLY A 94 0.16 14.96 -20.86
C GLY A 94 -1.12 14.47 -20.18
N ALA A 95 -2.27 14.80 -20.78
CA ALA A 95 -3.62 14.41 -20.37
C ALA A 95 -4.15 13.13 -21.08
N ASP A 96 -3.27 12.31 -21.65
CA ASP A 96 -3.62 10.96 -22.12
C ASP A 96 -3.48 9.93 -20.99
N GLN A 97 -4.38 8.94 -21.04
CA GLN A 97 -4.58 7.94 -19.99
C GLN A 97 -3.28 7.25 -19.54
N ARG A 98 -2.96 7.44 -18.25
CA ARG A 98 -1.82 6.80 -17.56
C ARG A 98 -1.98 5.29 -17.40
N ILE A 99 -3.20 4.78 -17.54
CA ILE A 99 -3.54 3.34 -17.58
C ILE A 99 -4.47 3.14 -18.78
N SER A 100 -4.18 2.19 -19.67
CA SER A 100 -5.01 1.98 -20.87
C SER A 100 -6.33 1.25 -20.58
N ASP A 101 -7.42 1.67 -21.22
CA ASP A 101 -8.73 0.99 -21.15
C ASP A 101 -8.63 -0.50 -21.47
N ALA A 102 -7.81 -0.86 -22.46
CA ALA A 102 -7.61 -2.25 -22.84
C ALA A 102 -6.97 -3.09 -21.72
N GLN A 103 -6.07 -2.50 -20.92
CA GLN A 103 -5.49 -3.16 -19.74
C GLN A 103 -6.50 -3.30 -18.62
N VAL A 104 -7.35 -2.28 -18.42
CA VAL A 104 -8.49 -2.35 -17.49
C VAL A 104 -9.44 -3.48 -17.86
N GLU A 105 -9.87 -3.56 -19.13
CA GLU A 105 -10.76 -4.62 -19.63
C GLU A 105 -10.15 -6.01 -19.45
N ARG A 106 -8.85 -6.17 -19.71
CA ARG A 106 -8.15 -7.44 -19.46
C ARG A 106 -8.19 -7.83 -17.98
N ILE A 107 -7.81 -6.93 -17.07
CA ILE A 107 -7.83 -7.22 -15.62
C ILE A 107 -9.25 -7.53 -15.13
N VAL A 108 -10.26 -6.81 -15.63
CA VAL A 108 -11.68 -7.11 -15.35
C VAL A 108 -12.06 -8.50 -15.84
N SER A 109 -11.65 -8.90 -17.05
CA SER A 109 -11.94 -10.24 -17.56
C SER A 109 -11.34 -11.37 -16.71
N TYR A 110 -10.16 -11.15 -16.12
CA TYR A 110 -9.58 -12.11 -15.16
C TYR A 110 -10.41 -12.19 -13.88
N ALA A 111 -10.80 -11.05 -13.31
CA ALA A 111 -11.63 -11.02 -12.11
C ALA A 111 -12.99 -11.70 -12.33
N ASP A 112 -13.62 -11.45 -13.48
CA ASP A 112 -14.88 -12.08 -13.90
C ASP A 112 -14.71 -13.60 -14.10
N ALA A 113 -13.65 -14.04 -14.78
CA ALA A 113 -13.38 -15.45 -15.00
C ALA A 113 -13.10 -16.21 -13.69
N PHE A 114 -12.37 -15.59 -12.76
CA PHE A 114 -12.15 -16.13 -11.41
C PHE A 114 -13.42 -16.09 -10.54
N GLY A 115 -14.42 -15.29 -10.90
CA GLY A 115 -15.63 -15.09 -10.10
C GLY A 115 -15.36 -14.39 -8.77
N VAL A 116 -14.36 -13.50 -8.71
CA VAL A 116 -13.96 -12.79 -7.48
C VAL A 116 -14.35 -11.33 -7.52
N ASP A 117 -14.95 -10.85 -6.43
CA ASP A 117 -15.15 -9.41 -6.23
C ASP A 117 -13.87 -8.78 -5.67
N VAL A 118 -13.31 -7.84 -6.42
CA VAL A 118 -12.16 -7.01 -6.05
C VAL A 118 -12.63 -5.54 -6.09
N PRO A 119 -13.08 -4.99 -4.95
CA PRO A 119 -13.69 -3.64 -4.89
C PRO A 119 -12.84 -2.55 -5.55
N GLN A 120 -11.52 -2.74 -5.50
CA GLN A 120 -10.49 -1.85 -6.02
C GLN A 120 -10.44 -1.74 -7.55
N ILE A 121 -11.03 -2.68 -8.30
CA ILE A 121 -11.17 -2.57 -9.76
C ILE A 121 -11.87 -1.27 -10.16
N LYS A 122 -12.89 -0.86 -9.40
CA LYS A 122 -13.62 0.38 -9.68
C LYS A 122 -12.77 1.63 -9.40
N THR A 123 -11.88 1.57 -8.40
CA THR A 123 -10.91 2.64 -8.16
C THR A 123 -9.89 2.70 -9.29
N PHE A 124 -9.43 1.54 -9.75
CA PHE A 124 -8.50 1.41 -10.87
C PHE A 124 -9.11 1.96 -12.18
N GLN A 125 -10.38 1.64 -12.46
CA GLN A 125 -11.16 2.24 -13.54
C GLN A 125 -11.24 3.76 -13.42
N ALA A 126 -11.55 4.30 -12.24
CA ALA A 126 -11.65 5.75 -12.04
C ALA A 126 -10.30 6.47 -12.26
N ILE A 127 -9.17 5.82 -11.96
CA ILE A 127 -7.83 6.34 -12.26
C ILE A 127 -7.59 6.34 -13.79
N ALA A 128 -7.96 5.26 -14.48
CA ALA A 128 -7.85 5.16 -15.94
C ALA A 128 -8.75 6.18 -16.68
N ASP A 129 -9.95 6.43 -16.16
CA ASP A 129 -10.92 7.40 -16.67
C ASP A 129 -10.55 8.87 -16.34
N GLU A 130 -9.49 9.09 -15.55
CA GLU A 130 -9.10 10.39 -14.97
C GLU A 130 -10.22 11.08 -14.17
N ASP A 131 -11.23 10.33 -13.73
CA ASP A 131 -12.34 10.83 -12.91
C ASP A 131 -11.87 11.02 -11.47
N THR A 132 -11.16 12.11 -11.25
CA THR A 132 -10.52 12.47 -9.98
C THR A 132 -11.52 12.50 -8.82
N LYS A 133 -12.76 12.93 -9.05
CA LYS A 133 -13.79 12.99 -8.00
C LYS A 133 -14.21 11.59 -7.58
N ARG A 134 -14.47 10.73 -8.56
CA ARG A 134 -14.83 9.33 -8.33
C ARG A 134 -13.66 8.55 -7.72
N MET A 135 -12.44 8.81 -8.17
CA MET A 135 -11.21 8.25 -7.61
C MET A 135 -11.08 8.55 -6.12
N TYR A 136 -11.16 9.82 -5.68
CA TYR A 136 -11.08 10.15 -4.25
C TYR A 136 -12.23 9.54 -3.44
N PHE A 137 -13.45 9.56 -3.99
CA PHE A 137 -14.60 8.91 -3.35
C PHE A 137 -14.34 7.40 -3.17
N ASP A 138 -13.84 6.75 -4.21
CA ASP A 138 -13.60 5.31 -4.25
C ASP A 138 -12.41 4.89 -3.37
N PHE A 139 -11.33 5.69 -3.31
CA PHE A 139 -10.24 5.50 -2.35
C PHE A 139 -10.75 5.51 -0.91
N PHE A 140 -11.56 6.49 -0.55
CA PHE A 140 -12.12 6.54 0.80
C PHE A 140 -13.07 5.38 1.05
N TRP A 141 -14.00 5.12 0.12
CA TRP A 141 -15.11 4.20 0.35
C TRP A 141 -14.78 2.72 0.17
N ARG A 142 -13.72 2.38 -0.59
CA ARG A 142 -13.28 1.01 -0.90
C ARG A 142 -11.90 0.65 -0.34
N SER A 143 -11.41 1.44 0.60
CA SER A 143 -10.24 1.10 1.42
C SER A 143 -10.65 0.89 2.89
N ASN A 144 -9.69 0.48 3.71
CA ASN A 144 -9.86 0.39 5.15
C ASN A 144 -10.09 1.77 5.79
N LEU A 145 -9.80 2.89 5.11
CA LEU A 145 -10.07 4.24 5.61
C LEU A 145 -11.53 4.43 6.01
N ARG A 146 -12.48 3.85 5.25
CA ARG A 146 -13.90 3.88 5.63
C ARG A 146 -14.16 3.20 6.96
N GLN A 147 -13.52 2.05 7.20
CA GLN A 147 -13.73 1.27 8.42
C GLN A 147 -13.09 1.98 9.62
N LEU A 148 -11.87 2.49 9.45
CA LEU A 148 -11.20 3.35 10.41
C LEU A 148 -12.05 4.58 10.75
N ALA A 149 -12.61 5.28 9.75
CA ALA A 149 -13.49 6.43 9.97
C ALA A 149 -14.78 6.07 10.70
N ILE A 150 -15.39 4.91 10.39
CA ILE A 150 -16.58 4.43 11.10
C ILE A 150 -16.24 4.08 12.56
N SER A 151 -15.09 3.45 12.83
CA SER A 151 -14.65 3.16 14.19
C SER A 151 -14.42 4.47 14.95
N ASP A 152 -13.68 5.40 14.36
CA ASP A 152 -13.39 6.70 14.95
C ASP A 152 -14.67 7.48 15.28
N ILE A 153 -15.66 7.50 14.39
CA ILE A 153 -16.97 8.12 14.65
C ILE A 153 -17.70 7.42 15.80
N LYS A 154 -17.59 6.10 15.95
CA LYS A 154 -18.20 5.37 17.07
C LYS A 154 -17.49 5.65 18.40
N ASP A 155 -16.17 5.74 18.38
CA ASP A 155 -15.34 5.86 19.58
C ASP A 155 -15.26 7.32 20.07
N GLN A 156 -15.06 8.28 19.15
CA GLN A 156 -14.87 9.69 19.46
C GLN A 156 -16.11 10.55 19.20
N GLY A 157 -17.09 10.04 18.44
CA GLY A 157 -18.29 10.77 18.04
C GLY A 157 -18.10 11.63 16.78
N LEU A 158 -19.15 11.71 15.95
CA LEU A 158 -19.16 12.41 14.66
C LEU A 158 -18.66 13.86 14.72
N ARG A 159 -18.91 14.58 15.83
CA ARG A 159 -18.49 15.97 15.99
C ARG A 159 -16.96 16.12 16.01
N ASN A 160 -16.26 15.20 16.66
CA ASN A 160 -14.79 15.25 16.77
C ASN A 160 -14.15 14.81 15.45
N PHE A 161 -14.71 13.80 14.78
CA PHE A 161 -14.32 13.44 13.41
C PHE A 161 -14.38 14.64 12.44
N VAL A 162 -15.50 15.40 12.47
CA VAL A 162 -15.66 16.61 11.63
C VAL A 162 -14.65 17.70 11.99
N LYS A 163 -14.30 17.86 13.28
CA LYS A 163 -13.26 18.80 13.71
C LYS A 163 -11.88 18.41 13.20
N GLY A 164 -11.49 17.14 13.30
CA GLY A 164 -10.22 16.65 12.77
C GLY A 164 -10.08 16.91 11.27
N MET A 165 -11.14 16.66 10.50
CA MET A 165 -11.17 16.99 9.07
C MET A 165 -11.09 18.50 8.77
N ALA A 166 -11.59 19.34 9.68
CA ALA A 166 -11.47 20.80 9.57
C ALA A 166 -10.03 21.27 9.89
N SER A 167 -9.42 20.71 10.94
CA SER A 167 -8.03 20.98 11.34
C SER A 167 -7.04 20.75 10.19
N MET A 168 -7.19 19.62 9.49
CA MET A 168 -6.41 19.29 8.29
C MET A 168 -6.47 20.37 7.21
N ARG A 169 -7.62 21.05 7.06
CA ARG A 169 -7.81 22.15 6.09
C ARG A 169 -7.36 23.52 6.62
N GLY A 170 -6.67 23.56 7.75
CA GLY A 170 -6.28 24.80 8.43
C GLY A 170 -7.47 25.52 9.06
N HIS A 171 -8.50 24.79 9.49
CA HIS A 171 -9.69 25.36 10.12
C HIS A 171 -9.85 24.87 11.56
N GLY A 172 -9.18 25.58 12.46
CA GLY A 172 -9.21 25.32 13.91
C GLY A 172 -8.28 24.19 14.33
N THR A 173 -8.27 23.88 15.62
CA THR A 173 -7.51 22.79 16.23
C THR A 173 -8.44 21.82 16.96
N ASP A 174 -7.98 20.59 17.15
CA ASP A 174 -8.53 19.66 18.14
C ASP A 174 -7.49 19.40 19.23
N ASP A 175 -7.45 20.32 20.20
CA ASP A 175 -6.46 20.28 21.30
C ASP A 175 -6.45 18.94 22.04
N LYS A 176 -7.59 18.23 22.11
CA LYS A 176 -7.64 16.92 22.77
C LYS A 176 -6.82 15.87 22.03
N VAL A 177 -6.89 15.89 20.69
CA VAL A 177 -6.13 14.99 19.84
C VAL A 177 -4.66 15.40 19.90
N ALA A 178 -4.35 16.68 19.71
CA ALA A 178 -2.98 17.18 19.77
C ALA A 178 -2.31 16.84 21.12
N ASP A 179 -3.03 17.00 22.23
CA ASP A 179 -2.53 16.64 23.56
C ASP A 179 -2.27 15.13 23.72
N LYS A 180 -2.95 14.24 22.97
CA LYS A 180 -2.62 12.80 22.97
C LYS A 180 -1.24 12.55 22.39
N PHE A 181 -0.93 13.20 21.27
CA PHE A 181 0.37 13.07 20.61
C PHE A 181 1.49 13.71 21.42
N ARG A 182 1.26 14.91 21.98
CA ARG A 182 2.23 15.57 22.88
C ARG A 182 2.60 14.72 24.09
N ARG A 183 1.64 13.97 24.66
CA ARG A 183 1.93 13.04 25.78
C ARG A 183 2.90 11.91 25.43
N LEU A 184 3.08 11.59 24.14
CA LEU A 184 4.05 10.59 23.70
C LEU A 184 5.49 11.14 23.77
N GLU A 185 5.68 12.46 23.80
CA GLU A 185 7.02 13.08 23.95
C GLU A 185 7.71 12.69 25.25
N ASP A 186 6.93 12.48 26.32
CA ASP A 186 7.42 12.13 27.66
C ASP A 186 7.83 10.65 27.78
N LEU A 187 7.54 9.83 26.77
CA LEU A 187 7.91 8.42 26.78
C LEU A 187 9.43 8.23 26.57
N PRO A 188 10.03 7.17 27.13
CA PRO A 188 11.44 6.85 26.91
C PRO A 188 11.77 6.64 25.43
N ASP A 189 12.99 7.00 25.03
CA ASP A 189 13.51 6.72 23.69
C ASP A 189 13.49 5.22 23.39
N GLY A 190 13.24 4.89 22.12
CA GLY A 190 13.06 3.51 21.65
C GLY A 190 11.66 2.91 21.90
N THR A 191 10.77 3.57 22.63
CA THR A 191 9.36 3.14 22.75
C THR A 191 8.54 3.50 21.51
N TRP A 192 7.50 2.72 21.20
CA TRP A 192 6.73 2.87 19.96
C TRP A 192 6.14 4.28 19.80
N GLY A 193 5.54 4.83 20.87
CA GLY A 193 4.98 6.18 20.86
C GLY A 193 6.04 7.27 20.76
N LYS A 194 7.19 7.11 21.44
CA LYS A 194 8.29 8.08 21.35
C LYS A 194 8.88 8.11 19.94
N GLN A 195 9.05 6.96 19.32
CA GLN A 195 9.56 6.85 17.94
C GLN A 195 8.59 7.45 16.91
N LEU A 196 7.27 7.31 17.11
CA LEU A 196 6.28 8.00 16.28
C LEU A 196 6.48 9.53 16.32
N VAL A 197 6.64 10.10 17.51
CA VAL A 197 6.89 11.53 17.67
C VAL A 197 8.22 11.95 17.04
N ASN A 198 9.28 11.16 17.23
CA ASN A 198 10.57 11.45 16.62
C ASN A 198 10.47 11.47 15.09
N MET A 199 9.71 10.55 14.49
CA MET A 199 9.42 10.56 13.06
C MET A 199 8.68 11.85 12.66
N TYR A 200 7.65 12.27 13.41
CA TYR A 200 6.95 13.53 13.12
C TYR A 200 7.91 14.74 13.14
N HIS A 201 8.81 14.81 14.13
CA HIS A 201 9.81 15.86 14.21
C HIS A 201 10.83 15.81 13.07
N GLU A 202 11.32 14.62 12.71
CA GLU A 202 12.29 14.42 11.62
C GLU A 202 11.72 14.87 10.27
N TRP A 203 10.44 14.59 10.03
CA TRP A 203 9.75 14.92 8.78
C TRP A 203 9.06 16.28 8.79
N GLY A 204 9.14 17.01 9.92
CA GLY A 204 8.59 18.35 10.06
C GLY A 204 7.06 18.39 9.99
N TRP A 205 6.39 17.35 10.47
CA TRP A 205 4.94 17.23 10.46
C TRP A 205 4.30 17.77 11.74
N ASP A 206 3.19 18.49 11.59
CA ASP A 206 2.33 18.88 12.70
C ASP A 206 1.57 17.67 13.24
N TYR A 207 1.30 17.64 14.55
CA TYR A 207 0.55 16.53 15.14
C TYR A 207 -0.90 16.50 14.68
N PRO A 208 -1.55 15.32 14.70
CA PRO A 208 -2.98 15.25 14.48
C PRO A 208 -3.73 16.10 15.52
N GLY A 209 -4.66 16.92 15.03
CA GLY A 209 -5.38 17.91 15.85
C GLY A 209 -4.69 19.28 15.94
N GLU A 210 -3.46 19.44 15.47
CA GLU A 210 -2.86 20.76 15.25
C GLU A 210 -3.31 21.34 13.90
N GLU A 211 -3.05 22.62 13.68
CA GLU A 211 -3.35 23.27 12.42
C GLU A 211 -2.56 22.58 11.30
N HIS A 212 -3.21 22.23 10.18
CA HIS A 212 -2.63 21.45 9.08
C HIS A 212 -2.23 19.99 9.39
N GLY A 213 -2.29 19.57 10.65
CA GLY A 213 -2.10 18.17 11.04
C GLY A 213 -3.07 17.23 10.34
N ALA A 214 -2.56 16.05 9.95
CA ALA A 214 -3.40 15.01 9.38
C ALA A 214 -4.49 14.57 10.40
N PRO A 215 -5.68 14.12 9.95
CA PRO A 215 -6.66 13.55 10.85
C PRO A 215 -6.11 12.33 11.57
N GLU A 216 -6.48 12.18 12.84
CA GLU A 216 -6.03 11.06 13.68
C GLU A 216 -6.30 9.69 13.04
N VAL A 217 -7.46 9.55 12.39
CA VAL A 217 -7.85 8.31 11.71
C VAL A 217 -6.85 7.89 10.64
N THR A 218 -6.31 8.84 9.86
CA THR A 218 -5.28 8.55 8.87
C THR A 218 -3.94 8.28 9.54
N SER A 219 -3.60 8.98 10.62
CA SER A 219 -2.34 8.80 11.35
C SER A 219 -2.17 7.45 12.05
N THR A 220 -3.21 6.61 12.08
CA THR A 220 -3.10 5.22 12.55
C THR A 220 -2.03 4.43 11.78
N HIS A 221 -1.88 4.67 10.47
CA HIS A 221 -0.86 3.97 9.68
C HIS A 221 0.57 4.41 10.00
N ASP A 222 0.76 5.62 10.54
CA ASP A 222 2.07 6.16 10.93
C ASP A 222 2.72 5.31 12.02
N TRP A 223 1.91 4.68 12.89
CA TRP A 223 2.42 3.70 13.84
C TRP A 223 3.05 2.48 13.16
N VAL A 224 2.50 2.08 12.01
CA VAL A 224 2.99 0.93 11.25
C VAL A 224 4.33 1.24 10.60
N HIS A 225 4.57 2.48 10.14
CA HIS A 225 5.90 2.91 9.68
C HIS A 225 6.98 2.62 10.73
N VAL A 226 6.74 3.04 11.98
CA VAL A 226 7.67 2.85 13.10
C VAL A 226 7.96 1.37 13.37
N ILE A 227 6.92 0.55 13.57
CA ILE A 227 7.12 -0.84 13.95
C ILE A 227 7.68 -1.69 12.81
N SER A 228 7.29 -1.40 11.56
CA SER A 228 7.80 -2.10 10.38
C SER A 228 9.20 -1.62 9.96
N GLY A 229 9.61 -0.42 10.39
CA GLY A 229 10.90 0.18 10.06
C GLY A 229 10.99 0.69 8.62
N TYR A 230 9.85 1.00 8.02
CA TYR A 230 9.74 1.63 6.71
C TYR A 230 9.44 3.12 6.89
N PRO A 231 10.30 4.06 6.47
CA PRO A 231 10.04 5.48 6.63
C PRO A 231 9.00 5.97 5.61
N PRO A 232 8.45 7.19 5.77
CA PRO A 232 7.47 7.76 4.85
C PRO A 232 8.12 8.36 3.57
N THR A 233 8.99 7.59 2.92
CA THR A 233 9.49 7.87 1.56
C THR A 233 8.56 7.23 0.53
N ALA A 234 8.71 7.54 -0.76
CA ALA A 234 7.94 6.87 -1.81
C ALA A 234 8.06 5.33 -1.77
N VAL A 235 9.26 4.83 -1.52
CA VAL A 235 9.55 3.39 -1.47
C VAL A 235 9.08 2.80 -0.14
N GLY A 236 9.35 3.48 0.97
CA GLY A 236 8.87 3.07 2.28
C GLY A 236 7.33 3.04 2.39
N GLU A 237 6.64 3.91 1.64
CA GLU A 237 5.18 3.89 1.49
C GLU A 237 4.70 2.63 0.73
N LEU A 238 5.37 2.24 -0.36
CA LEU A 238 5.08 0.94 -0.98
C LEU A 238 5.30 -0.21 0.02
N GLN A 239 6.39 -0.17 0.78
CA GLN A 239 6.76 -1.23 1.72
C GLN A 239 5.76 -1.34 2.88
N VAL A 240 5.42 -0.23 3.55
CA VAL A 240 4.47 -0.21 4.68
C VAL A 240 3.07 -0.64 4.22
N ASN A 241 2.64 -0.19 3.05
CA ASN A 241 1.32 -0.57 2.53
C ASN A 241 1.30 -2.03 2.10
N THR A 242 2.42 -2.56 1.59
CA THR A 242 2.57 -3.99 1.27
C THR A 242 2.43 -4.78 2.56
N PHE A 243 3.17 -4.35 3.57
CA PHE A 243 3.22 -4.96 4.88
C PHE A 243 1.82 -4.99 5.52
N MET A 244 1.10 -3.86 5.59
CA MET A 244 -0.27 -3.79 6.10
C MET A 244 -1.25 -4.67 5.31
N HIS A 245 -1.20 -4.62 3.98
CA HIS A 245 -2.12 -5.39 3.14
C HIS A 245 -1.96 -6.90 3.33
N THR A 246 -0.72 -7.37 3.43
CA THR A 246 -0.40 -8.79 3.48
C THR A 246 -0.65 -9.42 4.86
N CYS A 247 -0.60 -8.65 5.95
CA CYS A 247 -1.03 -9.11 7.29
C CYS A 247 -2.52 -8.86 7.62
N SER A 248 -3.24 -8.06 6.82
CA SER A 248 -4.64 -7.74 7.12
C SER A 248 -5.60 -8.84 6.65
N PRO A 249 -6.57 -9.30 7.46
CA PRO A 249 -7.67 -10.16 7.01
C PRO A 249 -8.72 -9.39 6.19
N ASN A 250 -8.67 -8.06 6.18
CA ASN A 250 -9.66 -7.21 5.53
C ASN A 250 -9.42 -7.16 4.01
N PRO A 251 -10.39 -7.57 3.17
CA PRO A 251 -10.22 -7.54 1.71
C PRO A 251 -10.08 -6.12 1.15
N ASN A 252 -10.46 -5.08 1.92
CA ASN A 252 -10.30 -3.68 1.50
C ASN A 252 -8.90 -3.10 1.77
N SER A 253 -8.01 -3.86 2.41
CA SER A 253 -6.67 -3.39 2.80
C SER A 253 -5.80 -3.02 1.59
N PHE A 254 -6.09 -3.61 0.43
CA PHE A 254 -5.44 -3.26 -0.84
C PHE A 254 -5.70 -1.80 -1.27
N GLY A 255 -6.72 -1.14 -0.72
CA GLY A 255 -7.03 0.24 -1.08
C GLY A 255 -5.96 1.26 -0.68
N LEU A 256 -5.26 1.06 0.46
CA LEU A 256 -4.16 1.94 0.86
C LEU A 256 -2.90 1.70 0.00
N MET A 257 -2.64 0.44 -0.35
CA MET A 257 -1.64 0.08 -1.35
C MET A 257 -1.89 0.77 -2.70
N MET A 258 -3.13 0.74 -3.20
CA MET A 258 -3.48 1.47 -4.41
C MET A 258 -3.26 2.98 -4.31
N LEU A 259 -3.47 3.57 -3.12
CA LEU A 259 -3.23 5.00 -2.92
C LEU A 259 -1.72 5.30 -3.05
N ALA A 260 -0.86 4.50 -2.42
CA ALA A 260 0.59 4.63 -2.53
C ALA A 260 1.08 4.43 -3.98
N LEU A 261 0.59 3.39 -4.67
CA LEU A 261 0.90 3.15 -6.08
C LEU A 261 0.39 4.28 -6.99
N GLY A 262 -0.78 4.82 -6.67
CA GLY A 262 -1.35 5.94 -7.41
C GLY A 262 -0.54 7.23 -7.23
N LEU A 263 -0.03 7.49 -6.03
CA LEU A 263 0.83 8.63 -5.73
C LEU A 263 2.22 8.45 -6.36
N TYR A 264 2.94 7.39 -6.00
CA TYR A 264 4.38 7.25 -6.28
C TYR A 264 4.71 6.37 -7.50
N GLY A 265 3.77 5.53 -7.93
CA GLY A 265 3.92 4.72 -9.14
C GLY A 265 3.41 5.51 -10.35
N VAL A 266 2.09 5.60 -10.50
CA VAL A 266 1.43 6.25 -11.65
C VAL A 266 1.59 7.78 -11.62
N GLY A 267 1.51 8.39 -10.44
CA GLY A 267 1.44 9.84 -10.28
C GLY A 267 0.10 10.46 -10.69
N GLY A 268 -0.05 11.77 -10.46
CA GLY A 268 -1.26 12.52 -10.85
C GLY A 268 -2.36 12.58 -9.79
N ILE A 269 -2.09 12.03 -8.60
CA ILE A 269 -2.94 12.16 -7.42
C ILE A 269 -2.35 13.26 -6.52
N THR A 270 -3.21 14.15 -6.05
CA THR A 270 -2.83 15.26 -5.15
C THR A 270 -3.69 15.19 -3.91
N LEU A 271 -3.09 14.86 -2.76
CA LEU A 271 -3.85 14.84 -1.52
C LEU A 271 -4.23 16.27 -1.09
N PRO A 272 -5.44 16.48 -0.51
CA PRO A 272 -5.92 17.81 -0.09
C PRO A 272 -5.05 18.53 0.95
N THR A 273 -4.10 17.83 1.57
CA THR A 273 -3.13 18.37 2.55
C THR A 273 -2.01 19.20 1.91
N GLY A 274 -1.96 19.31 0.58
CA GLY A 274 -1.08 20.23 -0.16
C GLY A 274 0.43 19.91 -0.12
N SER A 275 0.85 19.03 0.78
CA SER A 275 2.28 18.74 1.04
C SER A 275 2.79 17.46 0.37
N PHE A 276 1.89 16.65 -0.21
CA PHE A 276 2.24 15.41 -0.94
C PHE A 276 1.75 15.51 -2.37
N THR A 277 2.59 16.03 -3.26
CA THR A 277 2.42 15.96 -4.70
C THR A 277 3.55 15.14 -5.29
N SER A 278 3.20 13.99 -5.86
CA SER A 278 4.12 13.11 -6.55
C SER A 278 3.85 13.18 -8.05
N GLN A 279 4.92 13.20 -8.86
CA GLN A 279 4.79 13.18 -10.31
C GLN A 279 4.66 11.75 -10.84
N GLY A 280 4.94 10.74 -10.00
CA GLY A 280 4.98 9.33 -10.37
C GLY A 280 6.35 8.92 -10.90
N GLY A 281 6.62 7.61 -10.87
CA GLY A 281 7.87 7.01 -11.31
C GLY A 281 8.91 6.85 -10.21
N GLU A 282 8.63 7.29 -8.99
CA GLU A 282 9.51 7.09 -7.83
C GLU A 282 9.68 5.60 -7.48
N LEU A 283 8.74 4.74 -7.91
CA LEU A 283 8.80 3.28 -7.74
C LEU A 283 9.48 2.54 -8.90
N ALA A 284 9.88 3.23 -9.97
CA ALA A 284 10.49 2.62 -11.16
C ALA A 284 11.97 2.25 -10.92
N ARG A 285 12.21 1.24 -10.08
CA ARG A 285 13.55 0.76 -9.67
C ARG A 285 13.69 -0.76 -9.82
N GLU A 286 14.89 -1.22 -10.15
CA GLU A 286 15.16 -2.64 -10.47
C GLU A 286 14.93 -3.59 -9.28
N ASP A 287 15.26 -3.14 -8.06
CA ASP A 287 15.13 -3.89 -6.82
C ASP A 287 13.72 -3.80 -6.18
N ILE A 288 12.75 -3.17 -6.84
CA ILE A 288 11.39 -2.99 -6.30
C ILE A 288 10.71 -4.32 -5.93
N GLY A 289 11.00 -5.37 -6.71
CA GLY A 289 10.52 -6.73 -6.43
C GLY A 289 11.07 -7.31 -5.14
N GLU A 290 12.33 -7.04 -4.82
CA GLU A 290 12.97 -7.53 -3.60
C GLU A 290 12.37 -6.83 -2.37
N LEU A 291 12.20 -5.52 -2.47
CA LEU A 291 11.57 -4.70 -1.43
C LEU A 291 10.12 -5.13 -1.18
N PHE A 292 9.35 -5.38 -2.23
CA PHE A 292 7.97 -5.87 -2.12
C PHE A 292 7.90 -7.26 -1.46
N VAL A 293 8.71 -8.21 -1.92
CA VAL A 293 8.74 -9.57 -1.37
C VAL A 293 9.17 -9.55 0.09
N GLU A 294 10.20 -8.77 0.43
CA GLU A 294 10.64 -8.61 1.81
C GLU A 294 9.48 -8.09 2.69
N SER A 295 8.81 -7.00 2.31
CA SER A 295 7.69 -6.45 3.07
C SER A 295 6.56 -7.45 3.26
N ALA A 296 6.22 -8.20 2.20
CA ALA A 296 5.18 -9.22 2.23
C ALA A 296 5.55 -10.42 3.12
N MET A 297 6.81 -10.83 3.14
CA MET A 297 7.26 -11.95 3.98
C MET A 297 7.41 -11.55 5.44
N ARG A 298 7.91 -10.33 5.71
CA ARG A 298 8.04 -9.78 7.06
C ARG A 298 6.68 -9.66 7.76
N SER A 299 5.67 -9.14 7.07
CA SER A 299 4.30 -9.01 7.61
C SER A 299 3.61 -10.37 7.84
N ARG A 300 3.85 -11.34 6.96
CA ARG A 300 3.33 -12.71 7.10
C ARG A 300 3.85 -13.38 8.37
N GLY A 301 5.10 -13.10 8.75
CA GLY A 301 5.66 -13.52 10.03
C GLY A 301 4.87 -12.99 11.22
N ALA A 302 4.28 -11.80 11.10
CA ALA A 302 3.61 -11.14 12.21
C ALA A 302 2.29 -11.75 12.65
N GLY A 303 1.54 -12.34 11.73
CA GLY A 303 0.32 -13.10 12.05
C GLY A 303 -0.83 -12.28 12.67
N VAL A 304 -0.70 -10.95 12.74
CA VAL A 304 -1.72 -10.02 13.23
C VAL A 304 -1.84 -8.82 12.30
N ASP A 305 -3.04 -8.25 12.21
CA ASP A 305 -3.25 -6.97 11.53
C ASP A 305 -2.67 -5.84 12.39
N LEU A 306 -1.53 -5.27 11.99
CA LEU A 306 -0.87 -4.21 12.74
C LEU A 306 -1.51 -2.83 12.56
N LEU A 307 -2.45 -2.68 11.63
CA LEU A 307 -3.21 -1.44 11.44
C LEU A 307 -4.49 -1.43 12.28
N GLU A 308 -5.24 -2.53 12.30
CA GLU A 308 -6.57 -2.58 12.95
C GLU A 308 -6.65 -3.60 14.11
N GLY A 309 -5.71 -4.54 14.20
CA GLY A 309 -5.75 -5.68 15.12
C GLY A 309 -4.96 -5.51 16.42
N VAL A 310 -4.35 -4.35 16.64
CA VAL A 310 -3.52 -4.06 17.82
C VAL A 310 -3.93 -2.75 18.49
N ASP A 311 -3.71 -2.64 19.80
CA ASP A 311 -3.92 -1.40 20.54
C ASP A 311 -2.63 -0.57 20.53
N HIS A 312 -2.51 0.37 19.58
CA HIS A 312 -1.33 1.22 19.42
C HIS A 312 -1.07 2.08 20.66
N TRP A 313 -2.12 2.72 21.18
CA TRP A 313 -2.02 3.63 22.31
C TRP A 313 -1.71 2.89 23.62
N GLY A 314 -2.34 1.74 23.84
CA GLY A 314 -2.05 0.89 25.00
C GLY A 314 -0.63 0.33 25.01
N GLN A 315 -0.02 0.16 23.83
CA GLN A 315 1.34 -0.37 23.67
C GLN A 315 2.39 0.72 23.40
N ALA A 316 2.02 2.00 23.38
CA ALA A 316 2.91 3.10 23.01
C ALA A 316 4.18 3.18 23.87
N HIS A 317 4.11 2.73 25.13
CA HIS A 317 5.21 2.74 26.09
C HIS A 317 6.16 1.54 25.96
N ILE A 318 5.85 0.56 25.10
CA ILE A 318 6.66 -0.64 24.92
C ILE A 318 7.77 -0.34 23.89
N PRO A 319 9.02 -0.80 24.13
CA PRO A 319 10.11 -0.69 23.15
C PRO A 319 9.76 -1.30 21.79
N VAL A 320 10.11 -0.62 20.70
CA VAL A 320 9.81 -1.09 19.32
C VAL A 320 10.42 -2.46 19.07
N GLU A 321 11.66 -2.71 19.50
CA GLU A 321 12.32 -4.01 19.35
C GLU A 321 11.61 -5.13 20.14
N GLU A 322 11.04 -4.82 21.29
CA GLU A 322 10.24 -5.79 22.06
C GLU A 322 8.95 -6.13 21.30
N LEU A 323 8.28 -5.13 20.72
CA LEU A 323 7.09 -5.36 19.89
C LEU A 323 7.43 -6.12 18.59
N ARG A 324 8.54 -5.81 17.93
CA ARG A 324 9.01 -6.56 16.76
C ARG A 324 9.23 -8.04 17.11
N HIS A 325 9.83 -8.32 18.26
CA HIS A 325 9.96 -9.70 18.75
C HIS A 325 8.60 -10.33 19.10
N GLN A 326 7.73 -9.62 19.83
CA GLN A 326 6.39 -10.08 20.21
C GLN A 326 5.54 -10.45 18.98
N TYR A 327 5.63 -9.64 17.94
CA TYR A 327 4.94 -9.85 16.68
C TYR A 327 5.81 -10.52 15.63
N ASN A 328 6.88 -11.23 15.97
CA ASN A 328 7.72 -11.98 15.01
C ASN A 328 8.07 -11.22 13.71
N ILE A 329 8.28 -9.91 13.80
CA ILE A 329 8.66 -9.07 12.66
C ILE A 329 10.16 -9.24 12.44
N ALA A 330 10.52 -9.93 11.37
CA ALA A 330 11.93 -10.09 10.98
C ALA A 330 12.59 -8.73 10.67
N PRO A 331 13.92 -8.59 10.84
CA PRO A 331 14.64 -7.38 10.44
C PRO A 331 14.60 -7.18 8.92
N LYS A 332 14.84 -5.94 8.47
CA LYS A 332 15.09 -5.65 7.05
C LYS A 332 16.37 -6.35 6.61
N THR A 333 16.37 -6.90 5.40
CA THR A 333 17.52 -7.56 4.77
C THR A 333 18.10 -6.74 3.62
N HIS A 334 17.30 -5.85 3.03
CA HIS A 334 17.72 -4.90 2.02
C HIS A 334 17.85 -3.52 2.64
N ASP A 335 19.07 -2.97 2.61
CA ASP A 335 19.35 -1.60 3.02
C ASP A 335 19.44 -0.71 1.78
N ILE A 336 18.47 0.20 1.65
CA ILE A 336 18.39 1.19 0.57
C ILE A 336 18.82 2.59 1.03
N GLY A 337 19.48 2.69 2.20
CA GLY A 337 19.95 3.94 2.79
C GLY A 337 18.86 4.76 3.47
N GLU A 338 17.70 4.16 3.72
CA GLU A 338 16.55 4.79 4.35
C GLU A 338 16.52 4.50 5.86
N PRO A 339 16.37 5.55 6.72
CA PRO A 339 16.41 5.38 8.17
C PRO A 339 15.27 4.48 8.65
N ASP A 340 15.53 3.66 9.66
CA ASP A 340 14.50 2.89 10.35
C ASP A 340 13.84 3.79 11.41
N PRO A 341 12.58 4.24 11.23
CA PRO A 341 11.90 5.12 12.19
C PRO A 341 11.64 4.48 13.56
N GLY A 342 11.84 3.16 13.70
CA GLY A 342 11.71 2.44 14.96
C GLY A 342 12.98 2.36 15.80
N VAL A 343 14.11 2.86 15.29
CA VAL A 343 15.42 2.75 15.94
C VAL A 343 15.90 4.13 16.36
N VAL A 344 16.44 4.22 17.57
CA VAL A 344 17.07 5.45 18.07
C VAL A 344 18.33 5.73 17.25
N ALA A 345 18.38 6.91 16.61
CA ALA A 345 19.52 7.38 15.85
C ALA A 345 20.80 7.56 16.68
#